data_AF-A0A3E0PV91-F1
#
_entry.id   AF-A0A3E0PV91-F1
#
_cell.length_a   1.000
_cell.length_b   1.000
_cell.length_c   1.000
_cell.angle_alpha   90.00
_cell.angle_beta   90.00
_cell.angle_gamma   90.00
#
_symmetry.space_group_name_H-M   'P 1'
#
loop_
_entity.id
_entity.type
_entity.pdbx_description
1 polymer ?
#
loop_
_entity_poly.entity_id
_entity_poly.type
_entity_poly.pdbx_seq_one_letter_code
_entity_poly.pdbx_strand_id
1 'polypeptide(L)'
;MTNVSELETPSSPNGKEVLVPASRAEWRTWLSENADRAEGLWLVHRNKSSSLEGPLYDELVEEALCFGWIDSVVRRADLARRIQWFS
;
A
#
# COMPACT_ATOMS: atom_id res chain seq x y z
N MET A 1 19.89 1.78 2.01
CA MET A 1 18.79 2.47 1.32
C MET A 1 17.65 2.59 2.32
N THR A 2 16.79 3.61 2.25
CA THR A 2 15.70 3.81 3.24
C THR A 2 14.44 3.11 2.76
N ASN A 3 13.75 2.38 3.63
CA ASN A 3 12.50 1.69 3.28
C ASN A 3 11.29 2.63 3.47
N VAL A 4 10.23 2.45 2.66
CA VAL A 4 8.97 3.19 2.80
C VAL A 4 8.34 3.06 4.19
N SER A 5 8.50 1.91 4.87
CA SER A 5 7.94 1.64 6.20
C SER A 5 8.66 2.34 7.35
N GLU A 6 9.88 2.83 7.11
CA GLU A 6 10.67 3.58 8.10
C GLU A 6 10.32 5.09 8.09
N LEU A 7 9.53 5.52 7.12
CA LEU A 7 9.10 6.91 6.97
C LEU A 7 7.75 7.14 7.64
N GLU A 8 7.46 8.40 7.96
CA GLU A 8 6.17 8.78 8.56
C GLU A 8 4.99 8.33 7.68
N THR A 9 4.01 7.70 8.32
CA THR A 9 2.76 7.27 7.69
C THR A 9 1.98 8.50 7.22
N PRO A 10 1.56 8.57 5.94
CA PRO A 10 0.80 9.69 5.43
C PRO A 10 -0.59 9.75 6.07
N SER A 11 -1.14 10.96 6.13
CA SER A 11 -2.51 11.17 6.62
C SER A 11 -3.53 10.46 5.75
N SER A 12 -4.52 9.85 6.40
CA SER A 12 -5.64 9.18 5.72
C SER A 12 -6.60 10.19 5.09
N PRO A 13 -6.86 10.12 3.78
CA PRO A 13 -7.79 11.01 3.08
C PRO A 13 -9.23 11.01 3.62
N ASN A 14 -9.68 9.91 4.23
CA ASN A 14 -11.06 9.71 4.68
C ASN A 14 -11.12 9.12 6.10
N GLY A 15 -10.03 9.21 6.87
CA GLY A 15 -9.95 8.67 8.24
C GLY A 15 -9.89 7.14 8.33
N LYS A 16 -9.81 6.42 7.20
CA LYS A 16 -9.63 4.97 7.15
C LYS A 16 -8.16 4.57 7.36
N GLU A 17 -7.94 3.29 7.65
CA GLU A 17 -6.62 2.73 7.92
C GLU A 17 -5.63 3.00 6.79
N VAL A 18 -4.38 3.30 7.16
CA VAL A 18 -3.26 3.48 6.24
C VAL A 18 -2.18 2.48 6.62
N LEU A 19 -1.87 1.56 5.71
CA LEU A 19 -0.83 0.55 5.88
C LEU A 19 0.41 0.92 5.06
N VAL A 20 1.59 0.75 5.64
CA VAL A 20 2.89 1.05 5.01
C VAL A 20 3.74 -0.21 4.97
N PRO A 21 3.49 -1.13 4.03
CA PRO A 21 4.22 -2.39 3.97
C PRO A 21 5.69 -2.16 3.57
N ALA A 22 6.61 -2.79 4.29
CA ALA A 22 8.03 -2.75 3.98
C ALA A 22 8.37 -3.53 2.69
N SER A 23 7.51 -4.48 2.30
CA SER A 23 7.70 -5.34 1.14
C SER A 23 6.39 -5.90 0.58
N ARG A 24 6.45 -6.46 -0.64
CA ARG A 24 5.36 -7.24 -1.25
C ARG A 24 4.89 -8.40 -0.34
N ALA A 25 5.84 -9.07 0.32
CA ALA A 25 5.54 -10.21 1.20
C ALA A 25 4.71 -9.79 2.42
N GLU A 26 5.01 -8.63 3.01
CA GLU A 26 4.25 -8.10 4.14
C GLU A 26 2.81 -7.75 3.75
N TRP A 27 2.63 -7.14 2.57
CA TRP A 27 1.29 -6.91 2.03
C TRP A 27 0.51 -8.21 1.84
N ARG A 28 1.14 -9.24 1.26
CA ARG A 28 0.53 -10.57 1.10
C ARG A 28 0.13 -11.20 2.43
N THR A 29 0.99 -11.11 3.45
CA THR A 29 0.69 -11.61 4.81
C THR A 29 -0.51 -10.88 5.38
N TRP A 30 -0.55 -9.54 5.30
CA TRP A 30 -1.67 -8.75 5.79
C TRP A 30 -2.99 -9.16 5.11
N LEU A 31 -2.98 -9.31 3.78
CA LEU A 31 -4.15 -9.78 3.02
C LEU A 31 -4.60 -11.17 3.47
N SER A 32 -3.68 -12.09 3.71
CA SER A 32 -4.03 -13.46 4.14
C SER A 32 -4.78 -13.51 5.48
N GLU A 33 -4.60 -12.49 6.32
CA GLU A 33 -5.22 -12.38 7.63
C GLU A 33 -6.47 -11.48 7.64
N ASN A 34 -6.64 -10.61 6.64
CA ASN A 34 -7.64 -9.52 6.67
C ASN A 34 -8.47 -9.38 5.37
N ALA A 35 -8.31 -10.23 4.37
CA ALA A 35 -8.99 -10.10 3.08
C ALA A 35 -10.52 -10.28 3.14
N ASP A 36 -11.06 -10.85 4.22
CA ASP A 36 -12.49 -10.98 4.46
C ASP A 36 -13.14 -9.69 5.01
N ARG A 37 -12.34 -8.67 5.32
CA ARG A 37 -12.85 -7.37 5.77
C ARG A 37 -13.61 -6.68 4.63
N ALA A 38 -14.83 -6.22 4.94
CA ALA A 38 -15.60 -5.34 4.05
C ALA A 38 -15.07 -3.89 4.03
N GLU A 39 -14.17 -3.55 4.95
CA GLU A 39 -13.56 -2.22 5.06
C GLU A 39 -12.28 -2.17 4.24
N GLY A 40 -12.26 -1.35 3.19
CA GLY A 40 -11.04 -1.05 2.45
C GLY A 40 -10.04 -0.21 3.26
N LEU A 41 -8.82 -0.09 2.72
CA LEU A 41 -7.72 0.67 3.33
C LEU A 41 -6.86 1.39 2.30
N TRP A 42 -6.03 2.31 2.79
CA TRP A 42 -4.99 2.95 2.01
C TRP A 42 -3.66 2.23 2.16
N LEU A 43 -3.03 1.86 1.07
CA LEU A 43 -1.72 1.22 1.06
C LEU A 43 -0.67 2.16 0.47
N VAL A 44 0.44 2.34 1.18
CA VAL A 44 1.54 3.19 0.72
C VAL A 44 2.50 2.39 -0.15
N HIS A 45 2.93 2.97 -1.26
CA HIS A 45 3.96 2.39 -2.11
C HIS A 45 4.92 3.44 -2.66
N ARG A 46 6.12 3.00 -3.04
CA ARG A 46 7.10 3.90 -3.63
C ARG A 46 6.79 4.19 -5.10
N ASN A 47 7.30 5.32 -5.57
CA ASN A 47 7.38 5.61 -7.00
C ASN A 47 8.49 4.77 -7.64
N LYS A 48 8.32 4.37 -8.91
CA LYS A 48 9.33 3.61 -9.67
C LYS A 48 10.68 4.34 -9.76
N SER A 49 10.67 5.67 -9.83
CA SER A 49 11.86 6.52 -9.89
C SER A 49 12.45 6.87 -8.51
N SER A 50 11.83 6.42 -7.41
CA SER A 50 12.31 6.70 -6.06
C SER A 50 13.47 5.77 -5.71
N SER A 51 14.43 6.28 -4.93
CA SER A 51 15.53 5.51 -4.34
C SER A 51 15.11 4.75 -3.06
N LEU A 52 13.85 4.85 -2.65
CA LEU A 52 13.32 4.11 -1.51
C LEU A 52 13.20 2.62 -1.83
N GLU A 53 13.36 1.79 -0.81
CA GLU A 53 12.99 0.38 -0.86
C GLU A 53 11.53 0.19 -0.46
N GLY A 54 10.88 -0.83 -1.00
CA GLY A 54 9.46 -1.10 -0.76
C GLY A 54 8.73 -1.56 -2.03
N PRO A 55 7.44 -1.93 -1.88
CA PRO A 55 6.67 -2.44 -3.00
C PRO A 55 6.37 -1.37 -4.04
N LEU A 56 6.33 -1.80 -5.29
CA LEU A 56 5.77 -1.05 -6.42
C LEU A 56 4.28 -1.27 -6.52
N TYR A 57 3.59 -0.34 -7.18
CA TYR A 57 2.16 -0.43 -7.47
C TYR A 57 1.76 -1.79 -8.08
N ASP A 58 2.48 -2.23 -9.13
CA ASP A 58 2.17 -3.48 -9.83
C ASP A 58 2.23 -4.69 -8.88
N GLU A 59 3.20 -4.73 -7.96
CA GLU A 59 3.34 -5.79 -6.97
C GLU A 59 2.16 -5.80 -5.98
N LEU A 60 1.65 -4.64 -5.62
CA LEU A 60 0.51 -4.54 -4.71
C LEU A 60 -0.79 -5.03 -5.36
N VAL A 61 -1.00 -4.66 -6.63
CA VAL A 61 -2.18 -5.07 -7.40
C VAL A 61 -2.17 -6.58 -7.63
N GLU A 62 -1.03 -7.16 -8.02
CA GLU A 62 -0.91 -8.61 -8.21
C GLU A 62 -1.30 -9.39 -6.94
N GLU A 63 -0.84 -8.92 -5.77
CA GLU A 63 -1.21 -9.54 -4.49
C GLU A 63 -2.68 -9.31 -4.15
N ALA A 64 -3.20 -8.09 -4.30
CA ALA A 64 -4.61 -7.78 -4.00
C ALA A 64 -5.57 -8.68 -4.80
N LEU A 65 -5.30 -8.86 -6.09
CA LEU A 65 -6.11 -9.72 -6.97
C LEU A 65 -6.12 -11.18 -6.52
N CYS A 66 -5.05 -11.67 -5.90
CA CYS A 66 -4.99 -13.05 -5.37
C CYS A 66 -6.00 -13.29 -4.21
N PHE A 67 -6.42 -12.22 -3.53
CA PHE A 67 -7.36 -12.27 -2.41
C PHE A 67 -8.71 -11.63 -2.73
N GLY A 68 -8.96 -11.30 -4.01
CA GLY A 68 -10.22 -10.71 -4.48
C GLY A 68 -10.37 -9.21 -4.21
N TRP A 69 -9.32 -8.53 -3.75
CA TRP A 69 -9.29 -7.09 -3.55
C TRP A 69 -8.93 -6.37 -4.85
N ILE A 70 -9.51 -5.19 -5.06
CA ILE A 70 -9.26 -4.34 -6.22
C ILE A 70 -8.75 -2.97 -5.79
N ASP A 71 -7.93 -2.36 -6.63
CA ASP A 71 -7.48 -1.00 -6.44
C ASP A 71 -8.54 0.00 -6.95
N SER A 72 -8.62 1.19 -6.35
CA SER A 72 -9.56 2.23 -6.76
C SER A 72 -8.93 3.61 -6.89
N VAL A 73 -8.73 4.29 -5.77
CA VAL A 73 -8.30 5.69 -5.76
C VAL A 73 -6.81 5.76 -5.46
N VAL A 74 -6.04 6.44 -6.32
CA VAL A 74 -4.65 6.80 -6.05
C VAL A 74 -4.56 8.24 -5.56
N ARG A 75 -3.69 8.50 -4.58
CA ARG A 75 -3.33 9.86 -4.14
C ARG A 75 -1.83 10.01 -3.92
N ARG A 76 -1.36 11.26 -3.97
CA ARG A 76 0.03 11.59 -3.67
C ARG A 76 0.22 11.68 -2.16
N ALA A 77 1.10 10.83 -1.62
CA ALA A 77 1.62 10.99 -0.26
C ALA A 77 2.68 12.11 -0.24
N ASP A 78 3.71 11.97 -1.08
CA ASP A 78 4.80 12.94 -1.23
C ASP A 78 5.49 12.78 -2.60
N LEU A 79 6.72 13.31 -2.75
CA LEU A 79 7.49 13.24 -3.99
C LEU A 79 7.94 11.81 -4.33
N ALA A 80 8.18 10.96 -3.34
CA ALA A 80 8.76 9.63 -3.46
C ALA A 80 7.73 8.50 -3.34
N ARG A 81 6.54 8.79 -2.79
CA ARG A 81 5.49 7.79 -2.46
C ARG A 81 4.10 8.18 -2.97
N ARG A 82 3.24 7.17 -3.07
CA ARG A 82 1.79 7.29 -3.32
C ARG A 82 1.03 6.46 -2.28
N ILE A 83 -0.25 6.77 -2.14
CA ILE A 83 -1.20 5.91 -1.43
C ILE A 83 -2.25 5.43 -2.42
N GLN A 84 -2.60 4.16 -2.33
CA GLN A 84 -3.58 3.50 -3.18
C GLN A 84 -4.68 2.89 -2.30
N TRP A 85 -5.93 3.18 -2.62
CA TRP A 85 -7.06 2.54 -1.96
C TRP A 85 -7.26 1.13 -2.51
N PHE A 86 -7.44 0.16 -1.61
CA PHE A 86 -7.86 -1.21 -1.94
C PHE A 86 -9.10 -1.61 -1.13
N SER A 87 -9.96 -2.41 -1.75
CA SER A 87 -11.19 -2.98 -1.14
C SER A 87 -11.67 -4.21 -1.88
#